data_AF-A0A1R4HUL4-F1
#
_entry.id   AF-A0A1R4HUL4-F1
#
_cell.length_a   1.000
_cell.length_b   1.000
_cell.length_c   1.000
_cell.angle_alpha   90.00
_cell.angle_beta   90.00
_cell.angle_gamma   90.00
#
_symmetry.space_group_name_H-M   'P 1'
#
loop_
_entity.id
_entity.type
_entity.pdbx_description
1 polymer ?
#
loop_
_entity_poly.entity_id
_entity_poly.type
_entity_poly.pdbx_seq_one_letter_code
_entity_poly.pdbx_strand_id
1 'polypeptide(L)'
;MLPSMAEWPFGSGIELNTDPVYHFREYMVAVGLLRSYRGMLMLTPQGRQSLADPAILWKHIAQTLILGDSTYHTEVSVVALIHMATSEGEIDVAAIARTLSVIGWEHEDGDSISHRDVARVLNGHWIALGNVGTEEAHTDSSRFTPLVRRPLSQAARVLVADALFQRVPPLRG
;
A
#
# COMPACT_ATOMS: atom_id res chain seq x y z
N MET A 1 9.16 -9.69 -3.80
CA MET A 1 9.13 -8.72 -4.92
C MET A 1 9.82 -7.46 -4.47
N LEU A 2 10.70 -6.90 -5.31
CA LEU A 2 11.34 -5.60 -5.10
C LEU A 2 10.64 -4.57 -6.00
N PRO A 3 10.49 -3.30 -5.58
CA PRO A 3 10.07 -2.24 -6.49
C PRO A 3 11.01 -2.20 -7.70
N SER A 4 10.44 -2.23 -8.89
CA SER A 4 11.21 -2.07 -10.12
C SER A 4 11.64 -0.60 -10.26
N MET A 5 12.93 -0.38 -10.49
CA MET A 5 13.51 0.92 -10.82
C MET A 5 13.32 1.31 -12.29
N ALA A 6 12.68 0.47 -13.10
CA ALA A 6 12.65 0.58 -14.56
C ALA A 6 12.04 1.88 -15.08
N GLU A 7 11.26 2.60 -14.26
CA GLU A 7 10.56 3.82 -14.64
C GLU A 7 11.07 5.08 -13.91
N TRP A 8 12.19 5.00 -13.19
CA TRP A 8 12.73 6.15 -12.45
C TRP A 8 13.56 7.07 -13.38
N PRO A 9 13.16 8.34 -13.58
CA PRO A 9 13.75 9.20 -14.62
C PRO A 9 15.04 9.92 -14.20
N PHE A 10 15.47 9.82 -12.93
CA PHE A 10 16.63 10.53 -12.39
C PHE A 10 17.81 9.59 -12.08
N GLY A 11 19.04 10.11 -12.13
CA GLY A 11 20.25 9.31 -11.93
C GLY A 11 20.32 8.58 -10.58
N SER A 12 20.55 7.27 -10.62
CA SER A 12 20.63 6.36 -9.46
C SER A 12 22.01 6.39 -8.79
N GLY A 13 22.33 7.49 -8.11
CA GLY A 13 23.60 7.63 -7.38
C GLY A 13 23.52 7.28 -5.89
N ILE A 14 22.37 7.50 -5.25
CA ILE A 14 22.11 7.28 -3.82
C ILE A 14 20.62 7.00 -3.59
N GLU A 15 20.30 6.25 -2.52
CA GLU A 15 18.92 5.87 -2.17
C GLU A 15 17.99 7.08 -1.95
N LEU A 16 18.53 8.20 -1.47
CA LEU A 16 17.80 9.47 -1.30
C LEU A 16 17.32 10.06 -2.63
N ASN A 17 17.98 9.73 -3.75
CA ASN A 17 17.57 10.11 -5.09
C ASN A 17 16.74 9.01 -5.77
N THR A 18 16.22 8.06 -4.97
CA THR A 18 15.51 6.86 -5.41
C THR A 18 14.27 6.65 -4.54
N ASP A 19 13.27 7.52 -4.72
CA ASP A 19 12.05 7.53 -3.91
C ASP A 19 11.36 6.14 -3.79
N PRO A 20 11.27 5.30 -4.84
CA PRO A 20 10.63 3.99 -4.73
C PRO A 20 11.33 3.04 -3.76
N VAL A 21 12.67 3.03 -3.75
CA VAL A 21 13.46 2.16 -2.85
C VAL A 21 13.41 2.70 -1.42
N TYR A 22 13.51 4.02 -1.27
CA TYR A 22 13.38 4.68 0.04
C TYR A 22 12.01 4.35 0.66
N HIS A 23 10.92 4.59 -0.05
CA HIS A 23 9.57 4.34 0.46
C HIS A 23 9.31 2.85 0.75
N PHE A 24 9.83 1.96 -0.07
CA PHE A 24 9.74 0.52 0.18
C PHE A 24 10.51 0.11 1.44
N ARG A 25 11.72 0.64 1.64
CA ARG A 25 12.50 0.40 2.86
C ARG A 25 11.76 0.93 4.09
N GLU A 26 11.27 2.17 4.05
CA GLU A 26 10.51 2.76 5.16
C GLU A 26 9.27 1.91 5.47
N TYR A 27 8.55 1.43 4.44
CA TYR A 27 7.43 0.52 4.63
C TYR A 27 7.86 -0.79 5.29
N MET A 28 8.92 -1.45 4.80
CA MET A 28 9.42 -2.70 5.39
C MET A 28 9.86 -2.55 6.86
N VAL A 29 10.38 -1.38 7.24
CA VAL A 29 10.69 -1.04 8.63
C VAL A 29 9.41 -0.81 9.44
N ALA A 30 8.46 -0.04 8.91
CA ALA A 30 7.19 0.25 9.57
C ALA A 30 6.38 -1.01 9.86
N VAL A 31 6.35 -1.97 8.92
CA VAL A 31 5.70 -3.27 9.13
C VAL A 31 6.57 -4.26 9.93
N GLY A 32 7.74 -3.86 10.41
CA GLY A 32 8.56 -4.67 11.31
C GLY A 32 9.27 -5.86 10.66
N LEU A 33 9.40 -5.90 9.33
CA LEU A 33 10.20 -6.90 8.61
C LEU A 33 11.69 -6.55 8.63
N LEU A 34 12.01 -5.26 8.66
CA LEU A 34 13.35 -4.72 8.80
C LEU A 34 13.49 -3.89 10.07
N ARG A 35 14.74 -3.71 10.51
CA ARG A 35 15.13 -2.69 11.49
C ARG A 35 16.42 -2.01 11.02
N SER A 36 16.55 -0.72 11.35
CA SER A 36 17.82 -0.01 11.22
C SER A 36 18.65 -0.20 12.49
N TYR A 37 19.90 -0.63 12.35
CA TYR A 37 20.86 -0.73 13.45
C TYR A 37 22.22 -0.22 13.00
N ARG A 38 22.68 0.87 13.62
CA ARG A 38 23.97 1.53 13.30
C ARG A 38 24.17 1.80 11.80
N GLY A 39 23.12 2.29 11.13
CA GLY A 39 23.16 2.60 9.70
C GLY A 39 23.07 1.38 8.77
N MET A 40 22.86 0.17 9.30
CA MET A 40 22.63 -1.03 8.51
C MET A 40 21.18 -1.51 8.65
N LEU A 41 20.62 -2.02 7.54
CA LEU A 41 19.36 -2.72 7.55
C LEU A 41 19.57 -4.18 7.97
N MET A 42 18.80 -4.62 8.95
CA MET A 42 18.81 -6.01 9.41
C MET A 42 17.39 -6.59 9.35
N LEU A 43 17.30 -7.86 8.96
CA LEU A 43 16.05 -8.61 9.11
C LEU A 43 15.70 -8.78 10.59
N THR A 44 14.45 -8.52 10.93
CA THR A 44 13.86 -8.93 12.21
C THR A 44 13.61 -10.45 12.21
N PRO A 45 13.30 -11.08 13.35
CA PRO A 45 12.87 -12.48 13.38
C PRO A 45 11.69 -12.74 12.42
N GLN A 46 10.71 -11.84 12.40
CA GLN A 46 9.57 -11.88 11.48
C GLN A 46 10.01 -11.75 10.02
N GLY A 47 10.95 -10.84 9.73
CA GLY A 47 11.55 -10.69 8.41
C GLY A 47 12.26 -11.96 7.92
N ARG A 48 12.98 -12.67 8.81
CA ARG A 48 13.64 -13.94 8.45
C ARG A 48 12.65 -15.04 8.14
N GLN A 49 11.58 -15.18 8.93
CA GLN A 49 10.52 -16.15 8.67
C GLN A 49 9.80 -15.86 7.36
N SER A 50 9.47 -14.58 7.12
CA SER A 50 8.81 -14.12 5.90
C SER A 50 9.67 -14.33 4.65
N LEU A 51 11.00 -14.25 4.78
CA LEU A 51 11.92 -14.56 3.69
C LEU A 51 11.96 -16.06 3.37
N ALA A 52 11.80 -16.91 4.38
CA ALA A 52 11.80 -18.37 4.23
C ALA A 52 10.46 -18.93 3.75
N ASP A 53 9.35 -18.24 4.04
CA ASP A 53 7.99 -18.68 3.72
C ASP A 53 7.13 -17.52 3.17
N PRO A 54 6.84 -17.52 1.86
CA PRO A 54 5.98 -16.51 1.23
C PRO A 54 4.57 -16.41 1.81
N ALA A 55 4.02 -17.50 2.37
CA ALA A 55 2.70 -17.48 3.00
C ALA A 55 2.73 -16.71 4.34
N ILE A 56 3.83 -16.83 5.10
CA ILE A 56 4.07 -16.03 6.31
C ILE A 56 4.23 -14.56 5.94
N LEU A 57 5.00 -14.26 4.89
CA LEU A 57 5.16 -12.89 4.38
C LEU A 57 3.80 -12.28 4.03
N TRP A 58 3.00 -13.00 3.23
CA TRP A 58 1.70 -12.51 2.80
C TRP A 58 0.76 -12.28 3.98
N LYS A 59 0.63 -13.27 4.88
CA LYS A 59 -0.21 -13.14 6.07
C LYS A 59 0.17 -11.93 6.92
N HIS A 60 1.48 -11.67 7.06
CA HIS A 60 1.99 -10.52 7.79
C HIS A 60 1.62 -9.20 7.11
N ILE A 61 1.88 -9.08 5.81
CA ILE A 61 1.54 -7.88 5.03
C ILE A 61 0.02 -7.63 5.07
N ALA A 62 -0.80 -8.67 4.82
CA ALA A 62 -2.26 -8.57 4.82
C ALA A 62 -2.81 -8.02 6.15
N GLN A 63 -2.24 -8.41 7.28
CA GLN A 63 -2.63 -7.88 8.59
C GLN A 63 -2.32 -6.38 8.73
N THR A 64 -1.19 -5.92 8.19
CA THR A 64 -0.78 -4.51 8.23
C THR A 64 -1.51 -3.61 7.25
N LEU A 65 -2.13 -4.17 6.20
CA LEU A 65 -2.93 -3.40 5.25
C LEU A 65 -4.25 -2.93 5.89
N ILE A 66 -4.88 -3.78 6.71
CA ILE A 66 -6.20 -3.49 7.27
C ILE A 66 -6.09 -2.83 8.64
N LEU A 67 -5.15 -3.27 9.48
CA LEU A 67 -5.04 -2.80 10.85
C LEU A 67 -4.17 -1.55 10.91
N GLY A 68 -4.79 -0.41 11.20
CA GLY A 68 -4.11 0.85 11.48
C GLY A 68 -4.04 1.17 12.97
N ASP A 69 -3.27 2.21 13.30
CA ASP A 69 -3.11 2.71 14.67
C ASP A 69 -4.39 3.35 15.25
N SER A 70 -5.42 3.55 14.42
CA SER A 70 -6.71 4.12 14.80
C SER A 70 -7.88 3.52 14.02
N THR A 71 -9.09 3.69 14.54
CA THR A 71 -10.33 3.33 13.84
C THR A 71 -10.44 4.05 12.50
N TYR A 72 -10.08 5.34 12.46
CA TYR A 72 -10.02 6.11 11.21
C TYR A 72 -9.11 5.44 10.19
N HIS A 73 -7.86 5.14 10.55
CA HIS A 73 -6.92 4.52 9.61
C HIS A 73 -7.44 3.16 9.12
N THR A 74 -8.06 2.37 10.00
CA THR A 74 -8.65 1.07 9.65
C THR A 74 -9.78 1.23 8.64
N GLU A 75 -10.70 2.18 8.84
CA GLU A 75 -11.82 2.40 7.93
C GLU A 75 -11.38 3.00 6.59
N VAL A 76 -10.42 3.94 6.59
CA VAL A 76 -9.79 4.44 5.35
C VAL A 76 -9.10 3.30 4.60
N SER A 77 -8.34 2.45 5.29
CA SER A 77 -7.70 1.26 4.71
C SER A 77 -8.72 0.35 4.03
N VAL A 78 -9.82 0.01 4.70
CA VAL A 78 -10.85 -0.87 4.14
C VAL A 78 -11.51 -0.26 2.90
N VAL A 79 -11.95 0.99 2.97
CA VAL A 79 -12.58 1.65 1.81
C VAL A 79 -11.59 1.76 0.65
N ALA A 80 -10.34 2.16 0.93
CA ALA A 80 -9.29 2.24 -0.08
C ALA A 80 -9.02 0.88 -0.75
N LEU A 81 -8.90 -0.20 0.04
CA LEU A 81 -8.70 -1.55 -0.48
C LEU A 81 -9.90 -2.05 -1.30
N ILE A 82 -11.13 -1.74 -0.92
CA ILE A 82 -12.32 -2.06 -1.73
C ILE A 82 -12.22 -1.37 -3.09
N HIS A 83 -11.89 -0.07 -3.12
CA HIS A 83 -11.70 0.66 -4.37
C HIS A 83 -10.53 0.10 -5.19
N MET A 84 -9.42 -0.30 -4.55
CA MET A 84 -8.30 -0.97 -5.22
C MET A 84 -8.70 -2.31 -5.85
N ALA A 85 -9.56 -3.10 -5.20
CA ALA A 85 -10.03 -4.38 -5.73
C ALA A 85 -11.01 -4.23 -6.90
N THR A 86 -11.84 -3.18 -6.87
CA THR A 86 -13.03 -3.06 -7.74
C THR A 86 -12.89 -2.05 -8.87
N SER A 87 -11.99 -1.06 -8.78
CA SER A 87 -11.86 -0.03 -9.80
C SER A 87 -11.21 -0.58 -11.07
N GLU A 88 -11.81 -0.35 -12.23
CA GLU A 88 -11.17 -0.56 -13.53
C GLU A 88 -10.41 0.72 -13.92
N GLY A 89 -9.07 0.69 -13.92
CA GLY A 89 -8.23 1.86 -14.20
C GLY A 89 -7.67 2.57 -12.96
N GLU A 90 -7.51 3.89 -13.04
CA GLU A 90 -7.01 4.73 -11.94
C GLU A 90 -7.96 4.70 -10.73
N ILE A 91 -7.40 4.73 -9.52
CA ILE A 91 -8.19 4.76 -8.28
C ILE A 91 -8.72 6.18 -8.07
N ASP A 92 -10.06 6.35 -8.04
CA ASP A 92 -10.69 7.63 -7.72
C ASP A 92 -10.59 7.94 -6.22
N VAL A 93 -9.52 8.62 -5.83
CA VAL A 93 -9.26 9.06 -4.45
C VAL A 93 -10.38 9.99 -3.94
N ALA A 94 -10.99 10.77 -4.82
CA ALA A 94 -12.10 11.65 -4.42
C ALA A 94 -13.37 10.83 -4.13
N ALA A 95 -13.60 9.72 -4.83
CA ALA A 95 -14.67 8.79 -4.48
C ALA A 95 -14.46 8.16 -3.10
N ILE A 96 -13.23 7.75 -2.76
CA ILE A 96 -12.91 7.22 -1.43
C ILE A 96 -13.20 8.27 -0.35
N ALA A 97 -12.76 9.52 -0.54
CA ALA A 97 -13.02 10.61 0.40
C ALA A 97 -14.52 10.88 0.59
N ARG A 98 -15.30 10.89 -0.51
CA ARG A 98 -16.77 11.01 -0.44
C ARG A 98 -17.40 9.85 0.32
N THR A 99 -16.97 8.62 0.08
CA THR A 99 -17.47 7.44 0.80
C THR A 99 -17.20 7.56 2.30
N LEU A 100 -16.00 8.00 2.69
CA LEU A 100 -15.64 8.22 4.10
C LEU A 100 -16.53 9.28 4.77
N SER A 101 -16.82 10.38 4.08
CA SER A 101 -17.75 11.39 4.61
C SER A 101 -19.19 10.88 4.69
N VAL A 102 -19.64 10.04 3.75
CA VAL A 102 -20.98 9.42 3.82
C VAL A 102 -21.13 8.49 5.02
N ILE A 103 -20.06 7.77 5.42
CA ILE A 103 -20.08 6.91 6.61
C ILE A 103 -19.81 7.67 7.92
N GLY A 104 -19.70 9.00 7.86
CA GLY A 104 -19.67 9.88 9.03
C GLY A 104 -18.28 10.34 9.47
N TRP A 105 -17.23 10.12 8.66
CA TRP A 105 -15.93 10.72 8.94
C TRP A 105 -15.85 12.18 8.52
N GLU A 106 -15.37 13.00 9.43
CA GLU A 106 -15.09 14.42 9.26
C GLU A 106 -13.92 14.82 10.19
N HIS A 107 -13.36 15.99 9.96
CA HIS A 107 -12.40 16.60 10.88
C HIS A 107 -13.11 17.11 12.14
N GLU A 108 -12.35 17.34 13.22
CA GLU A 108 -12.91 17.87 14.48
C GLU A 108 -13.62 19.22 14.29
N ASP A 109 -13.19 20.00 13.30
CA ASP A 109 -13.77 21.30 12.94
C ASP A 109 -15.06 21.19 12.10
N GLY A 110 -15.52 19.97 11.78
CA GLY A 110 -16.70 19.69 10.96
C GLY A 110 -16.44 19.68 9.45
N ASP A 111 -15.19 19.88 9.01
CA ASP A 111 -14.83 19.83 7.60
C ASP A 111 -14.79 18.38 7.08
N SER A 112 -15.34 18.16 5.88
CA SER A 112 -15.32 16.84 5.24
C SER A 112 -13.89 16.32 4.99
N ILE A 113 -13.75 14.99 4.98
CA ILE A 113 -12.49 14.34 4.62
C ILE A 113 -12.11 14.70 3.18
N SER A 114 -10.87 15.13 2.99
CA SER A 114 -10.36 15.53 1.69
C SER A 114 -9.62 14.37 0.99
N HIS A 115 -9.40 14.53 -0.31
CA HIS A 115 -8.56 13.59 -1.07
C HIS A 115 -7.12 13.49 -0.52
N ARG A 116 -6.60 14.54 0.14
CA ARG A 116 -5.23 14.52 0.69
C ARG A 116 -5.12 13.60 1.89
N ASP A 117 -6.16 13.57 2.72
CA ASP A 117 -6.21 12.74 3.92
C ASP A 117 -6.20 11.25 3.54
N VAL A 118 -6.94 10.92 2.48
CA VAL A 118 -6.96 9.57 1.89
C VAL A 118 -5.64 9.23 1.20
N ALA A 119 -5.06 10.16 0.42
CA ALA A 119 -3.85 9.90 -0.36
C ALA A 119 -2.68 9.43 0.51
N ARG A 120 -2.55 9.94 1.74
CA ARG A 120 -1.50 9.51 2.69
C ARG A 120 -1.62 8.02 3.02
N VAL A 121 -2.82 7.55 3.33
CA VAL A 121 -3.09 6.13 3.66
C VAL A 121 -2.95 5.27 2.41
N LEU A 122 -3.51 5.71 1.28
CA LEU A 122 -3.46 4.99 0.02
C LEU A 122 -2.03 4.80 -0.52
N ASN A 123 -1.14 5.78 -0.32
CA ASN A 123 0.27 5.66 -0.69
C ASN A 123 0.95 4.47 0.02
N GLY A 124 0.64 4.23 1.30
CA GLY A 124 1.16 3.09 2.04
C GLY A 124 0.74 1.74 1.44
N HIS A 125 -0.55 1.61 1.09
CA HIS A 125 -1.09 0.43 0.43
C HIS A 125 -0.48 0.22 -0.96
N TRP A 126 -0.24 1.31 -1.70
CA TRP A 126 0.38 1.24 -3.01
C TRP A 126 1.83 0.77 -2.94
N ILE A 127 2.61 1.19 -1.94
CA ILE A 127 3.99 0.71 -1.74
C ILE A 127 4.01 -0.81 -1.53
N ALA A 128 3.01 -1.35 -0.81
CA ALA A 128 2.91 -2.76 -0.51
C ALA A 128 2.51 -3.63 -1.72
N LEU A 129 1.53 -3.16 -2.51
CA LEU A 129 0.84 -3.98 -3.52
C LEU A 129 1.02 -3.52 -4.96
N GLY A 130 1.31 -2.23 -5.19
CA GLY A 130 1.32 -1.60 -6.51
C GLY A 130 2.39 -2.14 -7.46
N ASN A 131 3.42 -2.79 -6.93
CA ASN A 131 4.47 -3.43 -7.72
C ASN A 131 4.24 -4.92 -7.96
N VAL A 132 3.16 -5.51 -7.43
CA VAL A 132 2.90 -6.94 -7.60
C VAL A 132 2.46 -7.23 -9.03
N GLY A 133 3.09 -8.21 -9.69
CA GLY A 133 2.68 -8.72 -11.01
C GLY A 133 3.00 -7.81 -12.21
N THR A 134 3.94 -6.87 -12.06
CA THR A 134 4.27 -5.85 -13.08
C THR A 134 5.27 -6.32 -14.16
N GLU A 135 5.29 -7.60 -14.54
CA GLU A 135 6.11 -8.05 -15.68
C GLU A 135 5.55 -7.62 -17.05
N GLU A 136 4.31 -7.16 -17.13
CA GLU A 136 3.70 -6.72 -18.38
C GLU A 136 3.96 -5.23 -18.66
N ALA A 137 5.08 -4.99 -19.34
CA ALA A 137 5.41 -3.89 -20.24
C ALA A 137 4.51 -2.62 -20.21
N HIS A 138 5.07 -1.52 -19.72
CA HIS A 138 4.73 -0.18 -20.21
C HIS A 138 5.88 0.42 -21.02
N THR A 139 5.72 0.35 -22.33
CA THR A 139 6.58 0.90 -23.38
C THR A 139 6.41 2.42 -23.55
N ASP A 140 6.18 3.16 -22.48
CA ASP A 140 6.19 4.63 -22.52
C ASP A 140 6.87 5.19 -21.27
N SER A 141 8.20 5.14 -21.32
CA SER A 141 9.13 5.69 -20.33
C SER A 141 9.18 7.23 -20.29
N SER A 142 8.29 7.92 -21.02
CA SER A 142 8.37 9.38 -21.19
C SER A 142 7.68 10.20 -20.11
N ARG A 143 6.88 9.60 -19.22
CA ARG A 143 6.15 10.34 -18.17
C ARG A 143 6.22 9.66 -16.82
N PHE A 144 6.88 10.32 -15.87
CA PHE A 144 6.73 10.03 -14.44
C PHE A 144 5.24 10.08 -14.09
N THR A 145 4.64 8.91 -13.88
CA THR A 145 3.25 8.78 -13.45
C THR A 145 3.27 8.53 -11.95
N PRO A 146 2.72 9.44 -11.12
CA PRO A 146 2.61 9.23 -9.69
C PRO A 146 2.01 7.86 -9.38
N LEU A 147 2.55 7.19 -8.35
CA LEU A 147 2.21 5.82 -7.96
C LEU A 147 0.70 5.51 -7.98
N VAL A 148 -0.12 6.45 -7.49
CA VAL A 148 -1.59 6.33 -7.36
C VAL A 148 -2.37 6.35 -8.69
N ARG A 149 -1.72 6.73 -9.80
CA ARG A 149 -2.32 6.82 -11.14
C ARG A 149 -2.06 5.60 -12.01
N ARG A 150 -1.36 4.60 -11.48
CA ARG A 150 -1.16 3.35 -12.22
C ARG A 150 -2.35 2.42 -11.96
N PRO A 151 -2.82 1.66 -12.97
CA PRO A 151 -3.76 0.60 -12.72
C PRO A 151 -3.08 -0.53 -11.95
N LEU A 152 -3.79 -1.14 -10.99
CA LEU A 152 -3.32 -2.34 -10.31
C LEU A 152 -3.37 -3.54 -11.27
N SER A 153 -2.30 -4.33 -11.26
CA SER A 153 -2.26 -5.62 -11.95
C SER A 153 -3.35 -6.56 -11.42
N GLN A 154 -3.72 -7.57 -12.22
CA GLN A 154 -4.68 -8.58 -11.78
C GLN A 154 -4.18 -9.34 -10.55
N ALA A 155 -2.88 -9.64 -10.47
CA ALA A 155 -2.30 -10.30 -9.30
C ALA A 155 -2.40 -9.44 -8.04
N ALA A 156 -2.17 -8.12 -8.15
CA ALA A 156 -2.33 -7.19 -7.05
C ALA A 156 -3.79 -7.13 -6.57
N ARG A 157 -4.77 -7.09 -7.49
CA ARG A 157 -6.21 -7.11 -7.15
C ARG A 157 -6.61 -8.38 -6.40
N VAL A 158 -6.10 -9.54 -6.81
CA VAL A 158 -6.35 -10.82 -6.11
C VAL A 158 -5.81 -10.77 -4.68
N LEU A 159 -4.61 -10.23 -4.47
CA LEU A 159 -4.06 -10.05 -3.13
C LEU A 159 -4.87 -9.06 -2.29
N VAL A 160 -5.32 -7.94 -2.87
CA VAL A 160 -6.23 -7.00 -2.17
C VAL A 160 -7.50 -7.72 -1.73
N ALA A 161 -8.14 -8.48 -2.63
CA ALA A 161 -9.36 -9.22 -2.33
C ALA A 161 -9.12 -10.28 -1.23
N ASP A 162 -8.01 -11.02 -1.32
CA ASP A 162 -7.64 -12.01 -0.32
C ASP A 162 -7.44 -11.37 1.07
N ALA A 163 -6.76 -10.21 1.15
CA ALA A 163 -6.59 -9.48 2.39
C ALA A 163 -7.94 -9.07 3.01
N LEU A 164 -8.87 -8.54 2.20
CA LEU A 164 -10.19 -8.13 2.65
C LEU A 164 -11.05 -9.30 3.13
N PHE A 165 -11.07 -10.42 2.41
CA PHE A 165 -12.04 -11.49 2.62
C PHE A 165 -11.55 -12.65 3.50
N GLN A 166 -10.24 -12.77 3.76
CA GLN A 166 -9.74 -13.73 4.75
C GLN A 166 -9.99 -13.30 6.22
N ARG A 167 -10.53 -12.09 6.47
CA ARG A 167 -10.92 -11.64 7.82
C ARG A 167 -12.22 -10.84 7.87
N VAL A 168 -13.33 -11.55 7.68
CA VAL A 168 -14.54 -11.28 8.48
C VAL A 168 -14.70 -12.47 9.41
N PRO A 169 -14.41 -12.36 10.73
CA PRO A 169 -14.88 -13.38 11.67
C PRO A 169 -16.39 -13.53 11.48
N PRO A 170 -16.96 -14.74 11.41
CA PRO A 170 -18.41 -14.86 11.31
C PRO A 170 -19.03 -14.07 12.46
N LEU A 171 -19.93 -13.14 12.10
CA LEU A 171 -20.77 -12.45 13.09
C LEU A 171 -21.40 -13.53 13.94
N ARG A 172 -21.07 -13.54 15.23
CA ARG A 172 -21.75 -14.41 16.20
C ARG A 172 -23.19 -13.90 16.30
N GLY A 173 -24.10 -14.61 15.61
CA GLY A 173 -25.54 -14.56 15.88
C GLY A 173 -25.87 -15.30 17.17
#